data_AF-A0A2U3PYZ4-F1
#
_entry.id   AF-A0A2U3PYZ4-F1
#
_cell.length_a   1.000
_cell.length_b   1.000
_cell.length_c   1.000
_cell.angle_alpha   90.00
_cell.angle_beta   90.00
_cell.angle_gamma   90.00
#
_symmetry.space_group_name_H-M   'P 1'
#
loop_
_entity.id
_entity.type
_entity.pdbx_description
1 polymer ?
#
loop_
_entity_poly.entity_id
_entity_poly.type
_entity_poly.pdbx_seq_one_letter_code
_entity_poly.pdbx_strand_id
1 'polypeptide(L)'
;MGGDHESRGRRVHLAKTAIPGVWQWQFRIGEQVKTGRTETKIDRLAIRRVQLRIDRELKAIARKTASTGRERSAMLPSEAARHAVF
;
A
#
# COMPACT_ATOMS: atom_id res chain seq x y z
N MET A 1 -16.59 3.05 25.04
CA MET A 1 -16.25 4.32 24.38
C MET A 1 -14.78 4.25 24.00
N GLY A 2 -14.43 4.60 22.76
CA GLY A 2 -13.08 4.48 22.21
C GLY A 2 -13.11 3.70 20.91
N GLY A 3 -13.77 4.25 19.89
CA GLY A 3 -13.64 3.77 18.52
C GLY A 3 -12.40 4.40 17.90
N ASP A 4 -11.26 3.74 18.05
CA ASP A 4 -10.04 3.99 17.30
C ASP A 4 -10.21 3.50 15.86
N HIS A 5 -11.09 4.19 15.14
CA HIS A 5 -11.00 4.26 13.68
C HIS A 5 -9.76 5.10 13.33
N GLU A 6 -8.56 4.54 13.56
CA GLU A 6 -7.33 5.04 12.95
C GLU A 6 -7.57 4.97 11.44
N SER A 7 -7.95 6.12 10.90
CA SER A 7 -8.34 6.30 9.51
C SER A 7 -7.10 6.10 8.65
N ARG A 8 -6.81 4.84 8.30
CA ARG A 8 -5.84 4.32 7.31
C ARG A 8 -4.83 5.39 6.85
N GLY A 9 -3.98 5.82 7.77
CA GLY A 9 -3.12 6.98 7.55
C GLY A 9 -1.97 6.64 6.60
N ARG A 10 -1.98 7.20 5.40
CA ARG A 10 -0.79 7.25 4.55
C ARG A 10 0.17 8.30 5.12
N ARG A 11 1.22 7.86 5.82
CA ARG A 11 2.33 8.74 6.23
C ARG A 11 3.50 8.57 5.29
N VAL A 12 4.02 9.70 4.79
CA VAL A 12 5.19 9.76 3.91
C VAL A 12 6.17 10.75 4.53
N HIS A 13 7.42 10.31 4.71
CA HIS A 13 8.52 11.12 5.21
C HIS A 13 9.63 11.15 4.15
N LEU A 14 10.09 12.35 3.82
CA LEU A 14 11.25 12.58 2.95
C LEU A 14 12.28 13.41 3.73
N ALA A 15 13.53 12.97 3.73
CA ALA A 15 14.63 13.68 4.35
C ALA A 15 15.80 13.82 3.36
N LYS A 16 16.28 15.05 3.18
CA LYS A 16 17.60 15.28 2.59
C LYS A 16 18.65 14.65 3.51
N THR A 17 19.61 13.92 2.93
CA THR A 17 20.73 13.41 3.71
C THR A 17 21.84 14.45 3.78
N ALA A 18 22.81 14.25 4.68
CA ALA A 18 24.03 15.05 4.72
C ALA A 18 24.88 14.93 3.44
N ILE A 19 24.59 13.94 2.57
CA ILE A 19 25.27 13.75 1.29
C ILE A 19 24.49 14.52 0.20
N PRO A 20 25.10 15.52 -0.45
CA PRO A 20 24.46 16.27 -1.53
C PRO A 20 23.98 15.34 -2.64
N GLY A 21 22.71 15.51 -3.02
CA GLY A 21 22.11 14.70 -4.07
C GLY A 21 21.70 13.29 -3.65
N VAL A 22 21.77 12.94 -2.35
CA VAL A 22 21.22 11.68 -1.84
C VAL A 22 20.03 11.99 -0.92
N TRP A 23 18.91 11.34 -1.21
CA TRP A 23 17.67 11.47 -0.47
C TRP A 23 17.30 10.16 0.18
N GLN A 24 16.95 10.21 1.47
CA GLN A 24 16.34 9.09 2.17
C GLN A 24 14.83 9.30 2.21
N TRP A 25 14.08 8.22 2.06
CA TRP A 25 12.63 8.24 2.10
C TRP A 25 12.09 7.06 2.88
N GLN A 26 10.95 7.29 3.53
CA GLN A 26 10.18 6.28 4.23
C GLN A 26 8.69 6.57 4.00
N PHE A 27 7.91 5.53 3.73
CA PHE A 27 6.45 5.66 3.71
C PHE A 27 5.79 4.42 4.29
N ARG A 28 4.56 4.58 4.77
CA ARG A 28 3.74 3.50 5.29
C ARG A 28 2.47 3.34 4.46
N ILE A 29 2.11 2.11 4.13
CA ILE A 29 0.84 1.74 3.52
C ILE A 29 0.24 0.59 4.34
N GLY A 30 -0.86 0.87 5.04
CA GLY A 30 -1.38 -0.06 6.06
C GLY A 30 -0.33 -0.32 7.13
N GLU A 31 -0.01 -1.59 7.36
CA GLU A 31 1.03 -2.02 8.31
C GLU A 31 2.44 -2.08 7.69
N GLN A 32 2.56 -1.96 6.37
CA GLN A 32 3.83 -2.09 5.68
C GLN A 32 4.59 -0.76 5.66
N VAL A 33 5.78 -0.76 6.23
CA VAL A 33 6.75 0.34 6.11
C VAL A 33 7.73 0.02 4.98
N LYS A 34 7.93 0.98 4.07
CA LYS A 34 8.91 0.91 2.99
C LYS A 34 9.92 2.03 3.17
N THR A 35 11.19 1.71 3.00
CA THR A 35 12.31 2.65 3.11
C THR A 35 13.21 2.53 1.89
N GLY A 36 14.00 3.57 1.64
CA GLY A 36 15.03 3.52 0.63
C GLY A 36 15.72 4.85 0.39
N ARG A 37 16.49 4.89 -0.70
CA ARG A 37 17.23 6.09 -1.12
C ARG A 37 17.00 6.42 -2.59
N THR A 38 17.28 7.65 -2.95
CA THR A 38 17.28 8.11 -4.34
C THR A 38 18.40 9.10 -4.54
N GLU A 39 19.18 8.88 -5.60
CA GLU A 39 20.31 9.73 -5.97
C GLU A 39 19.89 10.68 -7.09
N THR A 40 19.89 11.96 -6.79
CA THR A 40 19.63 13.07 -7.70
C THR A 40 19.96 14.39 -7.02
N LYS A 41 20.66 15.28 -7.72
CA LYS A 41 20.87 16.67 -7.29
C LYS A 41 19.64 17.56 -7.50
N ILE A 42 18.62 17.06 -8.22
CA ILE A 42 17.36 17.77 -8.48
C ILE A 42 16.34 17.37 -7.41
N ASP A 43 16.05 18.28 -6.47
CA ASP A 43 15.15 18.06 -5.33
C ASP A 43 13.75 17.58 -5.75
N ARG A 44 13.14 18.29 -6.71
CA ARG A 44 11.80 17.95 -7.21
C ARG A 44 11.75 16.56 -7.84
N LEU A 45 12.86 16.10 -8.44
CA LEU A 45 12.95 14.76 -9.03
C LEU A 45 12.97 13.66 -7.97
N ALA A 46 13.61 13.92 -6.81
CA ALA A 46 13.58 12.98 -5.68
C ALA A 46 12.15 12.74 -5.22
N ILE A 47 11.38 13.82 -5.00
CA ILE A 47 9.96 13.77 -4.62
C ILE A 47 9.15 12.97 -5.64
N ARG A 48 9.32 13.27 -6.94
CA ARG A 48 8.57 12.60 -8.01
C ARG A 48 8.85 11.10 -8.08
N ARG A 49 10.11 10.68 -7.88
CA ARG A 49 10.50 9.26 -7.85
C ARG A 49 9.86 8.53 -6.67
N VAL A 50 9.79 9.16 -5.49
CA VAL A 50 9.12 8.59 -4.31
C VAL A 50 7.61 8.46 -4.53
N GLN A 51 6.97 9.49 -5.09
CA GLN A 51 5.54 9.45 -5.46
C GLN A 51 5.23 8.29 -6.42
N LEU A 52 6.01 8.15 -7.50
CA LEU A 52 5.83 7.05 -8.45
C LEU A 52 5.98 5.67 -7.79
N ARG A 53 6.86 5.55 -6.78
CA ARG A 53 7.04 4.30 -6.04
C ARG A 53 5.83 3.98 -5.17
N ILE A 54 5.30 4.99 -4.47
CA ILE A 54 4.07 4.89 -3.68
C ILE A 54 2.87 4.49 -4.56
N ASP A 55 2.73 5.10 -5.74
CA ASP A 55 1.65 4.81 -6.68
C ASP A 55 1.70 3.38 -7.20
N ARG A 56 2.90 2.84 -7.45
CA ARG A 56 3.09 1.45 -7.86
C ARG A 56 2.67 0.47 -6.77
N GLU A 57 3.04 0.73 -5.51
CA GLU A 57 2.65 -0.11 -4.38
C GLU A 57 1.12 -0.11 -4.19
N LEU A 58 0.46 1.05 -4.31
CA LEU A 58 -1.00 1.10 -4.28
C LEU A 58 -1.64 0.28 -5.38
N LYS A 59 -1.18 0.45 -6.62
CA LYS A 59 -1.72 -0.31 -7.76
C LYS A 59 -1.52 -1.81 -7.57
N ALA A 60 -0.40 -2.22 -6.98
CA ALA A 60 -0.15 -3.62 -6.65
C ALA A 60 -1.13 -4.14 -5.59
N ILE A 61 -1.38 -3.38 -4.53
CA ILE A 61 -2.35 -3.74 -3.48
C ILE A 61 -3.77 -3.83 -4.07
N ALA A 62 -4.19 -2.82 -4.83
CA ALA A 62 -5.51 -2.81 -5.48
C ALA A 62 -5.72 -4.04 -6.38
N ARG A 63 -4.70 -4.46 -7.13
CA ARG A 63 -4.77 -5.69 -7.94
C ARG A 63 -4.90 -6.95 -7.08
N LYS A 64 -4.14 -7.07 -5.97
CA LYS A 64 -4.24 -8.21 -5.05
C LYS A 64 -5.63 -8.30 -4.40
N THR A 65 -6.17 -7.16 -3.95
CA THR A 65 -7.52 -7.12 -3.38
C THR A 65 -8.57 -7.56 -4.41
N ALA A 66 -8.45 -7.12 -5.66
CA ALA A 66 -9.36 -7.51 -6.73
C ALA A 66 -9.28 -9.01 -7.09
N SER A 67 -8.08 -9.61 -7.09
CA SER A 67 -7.93 -11.05 -7.34
C SER A 67 -8.48 -11.89 -6.19
N THR A 68 -8.24 -11.49 -4.94
CA THR A 68 -8.78 -12.19 -3.76
C THR A 68 -10.31 -12.17 -3.72
N GLY A 69 -10.95 -11.09 -4.16
CA GLY A 69 -12.41 -11.03 -4.27
C GLY A 69 -12.99 -11.99 -5.32
N ARG A 70 -12.30 -12.14 -6.46
CA ARG A 70 -12.71 -13.06 -7.54
C ARG A 70 -12.59 -14.53 -7.11
N GLU A 71 -11.52 -14.89 -6.42
CA GLU A 71 -11.26 -16.25 -5.96
C GLU A 71 -12.25 -16.70 -4.87
N ARG A 72 -12.59 -15.82 -3.91
CA ARG A 72 -13.64 -16.09 -2.91
C ARG A 72 -15.02 -16.29 -3.53
N SER A 73 -15.32 -15.58 -4.62
CA SER A 73 -16.58 -15.75 -5.35
C SER A 73 -16.62 -17.03 -6.19
N ALA A 74 -15.47 -17.58 -6.59
CA ALA A 74 -15.36 -18.81 -7.36
C ALA A 74 -15.36 -20.09 -6.48
N MET A 75 -15.17 -19.95 -5.16
CA MET A 75 -15.08 -21.06 -4.21
C MET A 75 -16.39 -21.35 -3.46
N LEU A 76 -17.55 -20.94 -3.99
CA LEU A 76 -18.86 -21.36 -3.48
C LEU A 76 -19.45 -22.52 -4.33
N PRO A 77 -19.10 -23.79 -4.09
CA PRO A 77 -19.92 -24.90 -4.52
C PRO A 77 -20.98 -25.20 -3.44
N SER A 78 -22.26 -25.02 -3.80
CA SER A 78 -23.36 -25.94 -3.46
C SER A 78 -23.38 -26.61 -2.06
N GLU A 79 -23.22 -25.87 -0.97
CA GLU A 79 -23.55 -26.37 0.40
C GLU A 79 -24.75 -25.64 1.03
N ALA A 80 -25.31 -24.62 0.36
CA ALA A 80 -26.54 -23.98 0.83
C ALA A 80 -27.83 -24.78 0.51
N ALA A 81 -27.73 -25.85 -0.30
CA ALA A 81 -28.90 -26.64 -0.73
C ALA A 81 -29.18 -27.88 0.14
N ARG A 82 -28.35 -28.20 1.15
CA ARG A 82 -28.51 -29.43 1.94
C ARG A 82 -29.25 -29.30 3.26
N HIS A 83 -29.62 -28.08 3.67
CA HIS A 83 -30.30 -27.85 4.96
C HIS A 83 -31.64 -27.12 4.84
N ALA A 84 -32.31 -27.21 3.69
CA ALA A 84 -33.66 -26.67 3.47
C ALA A 84 -34.68 -27.77 3.10
N VAL A 85 -34.45 -29.00 3.55
CA VAL A 85 -35.47 -30.04 3.64
C VAL A 85 -35.37 -30.63 5.04
N PHE A 86 -36.15 -30.10 5.97
CA PHE A 86 -36.98 -30.83 6.93
C PHE A 86 -37.80 -29.85 7.77
#